data_AF-A0A351ZZ24-F1
#
_entry.id   AF-A0A351ZZ24-F1
#
_cell.length_a   1.000
_cell.length_b   1.000
_cell.length_c   1.000
_cell.angle_alpha   90.00
_cell.angle_beta   90.00
_cell.angle_gamma   90.00
#
_symmetry.space_group_name_H-M   'P 1'
#
loop_
_entity.id
_entity.type
_entity.pdbx_description
1 polymer ?
#
loop_
_entity_poly.entity_id
_entity_poly.type
_entity_poly.pdbx_seq_one_letter_code
_entity_poly.pdbx_strand_id
1 'polypeptide(L)'
;DHAAEDKKRKEEIELRNQADHLVYSSEKQMKEFDVKLDADTKDRITKAKDRLADAAKNNASDIRPAMDALNQIWSEASTKMYEQASTASSQQAPSEEGPAPGGDGNKVEDADYTIVDEK
;
A
#
# COMPACT_ATOMS: atom_id res chain seq x y z
N ASP A 1 -38.05 -4.01 -10.72
CA ASP A 1 -36.71 -3.96 -10.09
C ASP A 1 -36.21 -2.53 -9.88
N HIS A 2 -36.52 -1.93 -8.73
CA HIS A 2 -35.90 -0.66 -8.31
C HIS A 2 -34.94 -0.87 -7.13
N ALA A 3 -35.31 -1.75 -6.19
CA ALA A 3 -34.52 -2.04 -5.00
C ALA A 3 -33.08 -2.55 -5.26
N ALA A 4 -32.86 -3.31 -6.34
CA ALA A 4 -31.53 -3.82 -6.69
C ALA A 4 -30.61 -2.72 -7.26
N GLU A 5 -31.14 -1.84 -8.12
CA GLU A 5 -30.40 -0.71 -8.66
C GLU A 5 -30.11 0.35 -7.58
N ASP A 6 -31.08 0.62 -6.71
CA ASP A 6 -30.91 1.53 -5.58
C ASP A 6 -29.83 1.03 -4.60
N LYS A 7 -29.82 -0.28 -4.32
CA LYS A 7 -28.79 -0.91 -3.49
C LYS A 7 -27.40 -0.80 -4.14
N LYS A 8 -27.29 -1.07 -5.43
CA LYS A 8 -26.01 -0.98 -6.16
C LYS A 8 -25.47 0.46 -6.17
N ARG A 9 -26.33 1.46 -6.41
CA ARG A 9 -25.92 2.87 -6.34
C ARG A 9 -25.47 3.27 -4.94
N LYS A 10 -26.17 2.82 -3.91
CA LYS A 10 -25.78 3.08 -2.52
C LYS A 10 -24.40 2.49 -2.20
N GLU A 11 -24.18 1.23 -2.54
CA GLU A 11 -22.89 0.56 -2.34
C GLU A 11 -21.75 1.27 -3.09
N GLU A 12 -22.01 1.72 -4.31
CA GLU A 12 -21.02 2.48 -5.09
C GLU A 12 -20.66 3.81 -4.41
N ILE A 13 -21.65 4.56 -3.92
CA ILE A 13 -21.41 5.82 -3.20
C ILE A 13 -20.61 5.56 -1.91
N GLU A 14 -20.96 4.51 -1.16
CA GLU A 14 -20.21 4.12 0.04
C GLU A 14 -18.76 3.78 -0.29
N LEU A 15 -18.50 3.03 -1.36
CA LEU A 15 -17.15 2.72 -1.83
C LEU A 15 -16.36 3.98 -2.20
N ARG A 16 -16.97 4.93 -2.93
CA ARG A 16 -16.32 6.20 -3.29
C ARG A 16 -15.94 7.00 -2.04
N ASN A 17 -16.86 7.09 -1.06
CA ASN A 17 -16.58 7.78 0.20
C ASN A 17 -15.45 7.10 1.00
N GLN A 18 -15.41 5.77 1.01
CA GLN A 18 -14.32 5.01 1.63
C GLN A 18 -12.98 5.25 0.93
N ALA A 19 -12.98 5.29 -0.41
CA ALA A 19 -11.82 5.59 -1.22
C ALA A 19 -11.27 6.99 -0.90
N ASP A 20 -12.13 8.01 -0.90
CA ASP A 20 -11.74 9.40 -0.59
C ASP A 20 -11.16 9.52 0.83
N HIS A 21 -11.78 8.86 1.81
CA HIS A 21 -11.26 8.82 3.18
C HIS A 21 -9.88 8.15 3.25
N LEU A 22 -9.69 7.03 2.54
CA LEU A 22 -8.42 6.31 2.52
C LEU A 22 -7.31 7.11 1.82
N VAL A 23 -7.64 7.79 0.71
CA VAL A 23 -6.74 8.72 0.02
C VAL A 23 -6.25 9.80 0.98
N TYR A 24 -7.19 10.51 1.63
CA TYR A 24 -6.85 11.57 2.58
C TYR A 24 -6.01 11.07 3.77
N SER A 25 -6.42 9.93 4.36
CA SER A 25 -5.68 9.31 5.47
C SER A 25 -4.26 8.93 5.05
N SER A 26 -4.09 8.40 3.84
CA SER A 26 -2.77 8.05 3.29
C SER A 26 -1.91 9.28 3.08
N GLU A 27 -2.43 10.38 2.53
CA GLU A 27 -1.67 11.62 2.39
C GLU A 27 -1.18 12.17 3.73
N LYS A 28 -2.03 12.06 4.77
CA LYS A 28 -1.66 12.47 6.12
C LYS A 28 -0.54 11.58 6.66
N GLN A 29 -0.69 10.26 6.59
CA GLN A 29 0.32 9.31 7.05
C GLN A 29 1.66 9.48 6.31
N MET A 30 1.63 9.73 4.99
CA MET A 30 2.85 10.01 4.21
C MET A 30 3.59 11.22 4.74
N LYS A 31 2.87 12.29 5.12
CA LYS A 31 3.48 13.50 5.71
C LYS A 31 4.04 13.21 7.11
N GLU A 32 3.33 12.44 7.92
CA GLU A 32 3.76 12.08 9.28
C GLU A 32 5.01 11.17 9.29
N PHE A 33 5.10 10.26 8.33
CA PHE A 33 6.20 9.31 8.19
C PHE A 33 7.21 9.68 7.10
N ASP A 34 7.18 10.91 6.59
CA ASP A 34 8.00 11.33 5.44
C ASP A 34 9.50 11.09 5.67
N VAL A 35 9.99 11.29 6.90
CA VAL A 35 11.40 11.07 7.25
C VAL A 35 11.74 9.57 7.39
N LYS A 36 10.76 8.71 7.64
CA LYS A 36 10.94 7.26 7.84
C LYS A 36 10.70 6.44 6.57
N LEU A 37 10.01 7.02 5.59
CA LEU A 37 9.75 6.39 4.30
C LEU A 37 10.92 6.61 3.35
N ASP A 38 11.40 5.54 2.71
CA ASP A 38 12.34 5.65 1.60
C ASP A 38 11.64 6.12 0.31
N ALA A 39 12.43 6.58 -0.67
CA ALA A 39 11.89 7.18 -1.90
C ALA A 39 11.05 6.20 -2.75
N ASP A 40 11.43 4.92 -2.78
CA ASP A 40 10.67 3.89 -3.50
C ASP A 40 9.30 3.67 -2.85
N THR A 41 9.28 3.51 -1.52
CA THR A 41 8.03 3.35 -0.79
C THR A 41 7.11 4.58 -0.95
N LYS A 42 7.65 5.81 -0.92
CA LYS A 42 6.86 7.04 -1.17
C LYS A 42 6.23 7.06 -2.56
N ASP A 43 6.99 6.69 -3.58
CA ASP A 43 6.51 6.65 -4.97
C ASP A 43 5.40 5.60 -5.14
N ARG A 44 5.59 4.40 -4.58
CA ARG A 44 4.58 3.33 -4.58
C ARG A 44 3.27 3.76 -3.91
N ILE A 45 3.33 4.37 -2.72
CA ILE A 45 2.13 4.89 -2.02
C ILE A 45 1.45 5.99 -2.85
N THR A 46 2.23 6.92 -3.42
CA THR A 46 1.68 8.02 -4.24
C THR A 46 0.91 7.48 -5.44
N LYS A 47 1.52 6.57 -6.20
CA LYS A 47 0.88 5.94 -7.38
C LYS A 47 -0.38 5.16 -7.01
N ALA A 48 -0.36 4.40 -5.92
CA ALA A 48 -1.52 3.63 -5.48
C ALA A 48 -2.67 4.54 -5.00
N LYS A 49 -2.34 5.62 -4.27
CA LYS A 49 -3.29 6.65 -3.86
C LYS A 49 -3.92 7.34 -5.07
N ASP A 50 -3.12 7.74 -6.07
CA ASP A 50 -3.63 8.41 -7.26
C ASP A 50 -4.52 7.47 -8.10
N ARG A 51 -4.15 6.19 -8.21
CA ARG A 51 -4.99 5.16 -8.82
C ARG A 51 -6.34 5.00 -8.09
N LEU A 52 -6.33 4.99 -6.76
CA LEU A 52 -7.56 4.91 -5.97
C LEU A 52 -8.45 6.14 -6.18
N ALA A 53 -7.85 7.33 -6.21
CA ALA A 53 -8.57 8.58 -6.48
C ALA A 53 -9.16 8.63 -7.89
N ASP A 54 -8.47 8.05 -8.88
CA ASP A 54 -8.98 7.92 -10.25
C ASP A 54 -10.12 6.91 -10.35
N ALA A 55 -9.96 5.73 -9.73
CA ALA A 55 -11.00 4.70 -9.65
C ALA A 55 -12.30 5.23 -9.01
N ALA A 56 -12.20 6.01 -7.93
CA ALA A 56 -13.35 6.62 -7.27
C ALA A 56 -14.16 7.57 -8.18
N LYS A 57 -13.52 8.15 -9.20
CA LYS A 57 -14.16 9.06 -10.17
C LYS A 57 -14.70 8.33 -11.38
N ASN A 58 -13.88 7.42 -11.93
CA ASN A 58 -14.07 6.89 -13.28
C ASN A 58 -14.54 5.44 -13.30
N ASN A 59 -14.16 4.62 -12.32
CA ASN A 59 -14.47 3.19 -12.34
C ASN A 59 -14.69 2.58 -10.95
N ALA A 60 -15.96 2.42 -10.58
CA ALA A 60 -16.34 1.87 -9.28
C ALA A 60 -15.90 0.42 -9.04
N SER A 61 -15.74 -0.39 -10.10
CA SER A 61 -15.24 -1.78 -9.95
C SER A 61 -13.80 -1.82 -9.43
N ASP A 62 -13.03 -0.78 -9.73
CA ASP A 62 -11.59 -0.73 -9.45
C ASP A 62 -11.31 -0.13 -8.07
N ILE A 63 -12.32 0.41 -7.39
CA ILE A 63 -12.16 1.03 -6.06
C ILE A 63 -11.64 0.00 -5.06
N ARG A 64 -12.31 -1.15 -4.93
CA ARG A 64 -11.91 -2.21 -3.98
C ARG A 64 -10.47 -2.69 -4.21
N PRO A 65 -10.08 -3.14 -5.42
CA PRO A 65 -8.70 -3.59 -5.64
C PRO A 65 -7.68 -2.47 -5.43
N ALA A 66 -8.01 -1.21 -5.76
CA ALA A 66 -7.12 -0.08 -5.49
C ALA A 66 -6.97 0.23 -3.99
N MET A 67 -8.05 0.09 -3.21
CA MET A 67 -7.98 0.20 -1.74
C MET A 67 -7.10 -0.90 -1.14
N ASP A 68 -7.29 -2.14 -1.58
CA ASP A 68 -6.50 -3.29 -1.11
C ASP A 68 -5.02 -3.11 -1.42
N ALA A 69 -4.69 -2.71 -2.66
CA ALA A 69 -3.31 -2.43 -3.07
C ALA A 69 -2.66 -1.32 -2.22
N LEU A 70 -3.38 -0.23 -1.95
CA LEU A 70 -2.88 0.86 -1.11
C LEU A 70 -2.64 0.39 0.34
N ASN A 71 -3.56 -0.38 0.91
CA ASN A 71 -3.40 -0.94 2.25
C ASN A 71 -2.21 -1.91 2.33
N GLN A 72 -2.01 -2.74 1.30
CA GLN A 72 -0.87 -3.67 1.25
C GLN A 72 0.46 -2.92 1.24
N ILE A 73 0.59 -1.87 0.43
CA ILE A 73 1.81 -1.05 0.39
C ILE A 73 2.06 -0.39 1.75
N TRP A 74 1.02 0.08 2.45
CA TRP A 74 1.16 0.59 3.81
C TRP A 74 1.62 -0.46 4.81
N SER A 75 1.11 -1.69 4.71
CA SER A 75 1.58 -2.81 5.52
C SER A 75 3.06 -3.09 5.28
N GLU A 76 3.49 -3.20 4.02
CA GLU A 76 4.90 -3.37 3.65
C GLU A 76 5.79 -2.23 4.16
N ALA A 77 5.32 -0.98 4.00
CA ALA A 77 6.01 0.20 4.50
C ALA A 77 6.20 0.15 6.02
N SER A 78 5.16 -0.25 6.77
CA SER A 78 5.22 -0.37 8.22
C SER A 78 6.23 -1.42 8.69
N THR A 79 6.30 -2.56 7.99
CA THR A 79 7.28 -3.62 8.26
C THR A 79 8.70 -3.11 8.05
N LYS A 80 8.98 -2.49 6.89
CA LYS A 80 10.30 -1.89 6.59
C LYS A 80 10.72 -0.85 7.62
N MET A 81 9.79 0.02 8.07
CA MET A 81 10.08 1.01 9.11
C MET A 81 10.47 0.36 10.44
N TYR A 82 9.80 -0.73 10.82
CA TYR A 82 10.10 -1.44 12.06
C TYR A 82 11.44 -2.16 11.98
N GLU A 83 11.72 -2.83 10.86
CA GLU A 83 13.01 -3.49 10.59
C GLU A 83 14.18 -2.50 10.67
N GLN A 84 14.04 -1.32 10.06
CA GLN A 84 15.04 -0.25 10.13
C GLN A 84 15.26 0.24 11.57
N ALA A 85 14.21 0.33 12.38
CA ALA A 85 14.31 0.74 13.79
C ALA A 85 15.02 -0.33 14.65
N SER A 86 14.79 -1.62 14.38
CA SER A 86 15.49 -2.72 15.06
C SER A 86 16.97 -2.75 14.70
N THR A 87 17.35 -2.53 13.44
CA THR A 87 18.77 -2.50 13.04
C THR A 87 19.51 -1.28 13.59
N ALA A 88 18.86 -0.12 13.72
CA ALA A 88 19.46 1.09 14.30
C ALA A 88 19.79 0.98 15.81
N SER A 89 19.19 0.02 16.52
CA SER A 89 19.42 -0.20 17.96
C SER A 89 20.57 -1.18 18.25
N SER A 90 21.20 -1.75 17.22
CA SER A 90 22.29 -2.73 17.34
C SER A 90 23.71 -2.16 17.14
N GLN A 91 23.87 -0.84 17.09
CA GLN A 91 25.18 -0.19 16.87
C GLN A 91 25.85 0.39 18.13
N GLN A 92 25.51 -0.10 19.32
CA GLN A 92 26.32 0.14 20.52
C GLN A 92 26.49 -1.14 21.36
N ALA A 93 27.32 -2.06 20.89
CA ALA A 93 28.15 -2.95 21.71
C ALA A 93 29.33 -3.47 20.85
N PRO A 94 30.58 -3.49 21.38
CA PRO A 94 31.75 -3.93 20.61
C PRO A 94 31.90 -5.47 20.62
N SER A 95 32.46 -5.98 19.51
CA SER A 95 33.25 -7.21 19.35
C SER A 95 32.65 -8.57 19.77
N GLU A 96 32.48 -9.48 18.80
CA GLU A 96 33.35 -10.67 18.62
C GLU A 96 32.87 -11.57 17.45
N GLU A 97 33.83 -11.90 16.59
CA GLU A 97 33.98 -12.97 15.60
C GLU A 97 32.83 -13.95 15.24
N GLY A 98 32.60 -14.12 13.92
CA GLY A 98 32.00 -15.34 13.33
C GLY A 98 31.44 -15.14 11.91
N PRO A 99 31.79 -15.98 10.90
CA PRO A 99 31.78 -15.58 9.48
C PRO A 99 30.43 -15.73 8.76
N ALA A 100 30.22 -14.86 7.77
CA ALA A 100 29.23 -15.05 6.69
C ALA A 100 29.63 -16.24 5.79
N PRO A 101 28.67 -16.86 5.08
CA PRO A 101 28.36 -16.36 3.74
C PRO A 101 26.90 -16.49 3.33
N GLY A 102 26.47 -15.70 2.35
CA GLY A 102 25.21 -15.94 1.63
C GLY A 102 24.59 -14.66 1.09
N GLY A 103 25.17 -14.11 0.03
CA GLY A 103 24.45 -13.16 -0.81
C GLY A 103 23.49 -13.91 -1.73
N ASP A 104 22.30 -13.36 -1.92
CA ASP A 104 21.35 -13.52 -3.03
C ASP A 104 20.14 -12.68 -2.57
N GLY A 105 19.70 -11.65 -3.27
CA GLY A 105 19.39 -11.61 -4.68
C GLY A 105 18.06 -10.87 -4.74
N ASN A 106 18.15 -9.59 -5.10
CA ASN A 106 17.03 -8.69 -5.35
C ASN A 106 15.96 -9.39 -6.21
N LYS A 107 14.83 -9.77 -5.61
CA LYS A 107 13.62 -10.15 -6.33
C LYS A 107 12.42 -9.69 -5.52
N VAL A 108 12.14 -8.39 -5.57
CA VAL A 108 10.78 -7.92 -5.36
C VAL A 108 10.02 -8.41 -6.59
N GLU A 109 9.32 -9.52 -6.43
CA GLU A 109 8.42 -10.03 -7.45
C GLU A 109 7.34 -8.97 -7.64
N ASP A 110 7.38 -8.29 -8.79
CA ASP A 110 6.22 -7.60 -9.34
C ASP A 110 5.04 -8.58 -9.24
N ALA A 111 4.09 -8.23 -8.38
CA ALA A 111 2.88 -8.99 -8.22
C ALA A 111 2.17 -9.04 -9.58
N ASP A 112 2.31 -10.18 -10.26
CA ASP A 112 1.50 -10.60 -11.39
C ASP A 112 0.04 -10.60 -10.94
N TYR A 113 -0.62 -9.45 -11.03
CA TYR A 113 -2.07 -9.35 -10.98
C TYR A 113 -2.59 -9.89 -12.30
N THR A 114 -2.75 -11.21 -12.34
CA THR A 114 -3.59 -11.87 -13.34
C THR A 114 -5.00 -11.35 -13.13
N ILE A 115 -5.42 -10.43 -14.00
CA ILE A 115 -6.83 -10.14 -14.23
C ILE A 115 -7.41 -11.46 -14.71
N VAL A 116 -8.07 -12.18 -13.81
CA VAL A 116 -8.85 -13.37 -14.16
C VAL A 116 -10.07 -12.85 -14.90
N ASP A 117 -9.96 -12.90 -16.22
CA ASP A 117 -11.01 -12.65 -17.20
C ASP A 117 -12.24 -13.53 -16.88
N GLU A 118 -13.40 -12.91 -17.10
CA GLU A 118 -14.75 -13.32 -16.77
C GLU A 118 -15.15 -14.76 -17.17
N LYS A 119 -16.18 -15.27 -16.48
CA LYS A 119 -17.06 -16.30 -17.03
C LYS A 119 -18.51 -15.97 -16.76
#